data_AF-A0A416DMA8-F1
#
_entry.id   AF-A0A416DMA8-F1
#
_cell.length_a   1.000
_cell.length_b   1.000
_cell.length_c   1.000
_cell.angle_alpha   90.00
_cell.angle_beta   90.00
_cell.angle_gamma   90.00
#
_symmetry.space_group_name_H-M   'P 1'
#
loop_
_entity.id
_entity.type
_entity.pdbx_description
1 polymer ?
#
loop_
_entity_poly.entity_id
_entity_poly.type
_entity_poly.pdbx_seq_one_letter_code
_entity_poly.pdbx_strand_id
1 'polypeptide(L)'
;MGRNRKVGLDWWPRDIGLYRDPKLRAARQKFGVLGPYVYECLLDIAYGDKGYYIAYSGEGREDTLWQLREYTAGLENVTIETLAAVVDQLAASGLFHAALYERGFLTSKRIQMGYFLATVTRNAVPINFDIWLLTEQEMREKNPSGKSFVLRAFISRTENAIYRTENAIYCTENPQSREEQRTEEQSTVEQSRPEKRKQLRLILVGRPNWKKN
;
A
#
# COMPACT_ATOMS: atom_id res chain seq x y z
N MET A 1 -21.10 -20.74 3.26
CA MET A 1 -19.95 -19.80 3.30
C MET A 1 -20.26 -18.64 2.38
N GLY A 2 -20.19 -17.39 2.85
CA GLY A 2 -20.45 -16.23 2.01
C GLY A 2 -19.41 -16.11 0.90
N ARG A 3 -19.84 -15.84 -0.34
CA ARG A 3 -18.93 -15.63 -1.47
C ARG A 3 -18.03 -14.44 -1.16
N ASN A 4 -16.71 -14.63 -1.22
CA ASN A 4 -15.75 -13.54 -1.12
C ASN A 4 -16.12 -12.45 -2.14
N ARG A 5 -16.18 -11.19 -1.70
CA ARG A 5 -16.52 -10.08 -2.59
C ARG A 5 -15.41 -9.93 -3.62
N LYS A 6 -15.77 -9.88 -4.92
CA LYS A 6 -14.81 -9.69 -6.01
C LYS A 6 -14.12 -8.34 -5.84
N VAL A 7 -12.79 -8.34 -5.87
CA VAL A 7 -11.96 -7.13 -5.78
C VAL A 7 -11.97 -6.40 -7.12
N GLY A 8 -11.64 -7.10 -8.20
CA GLY A 8 -11.68 -6.57 -9.57
C GLY A 8 -13.08 -6.23 -10.08
N LEU A 9 -13.12 -5.90 -11.37
CA LEU A 9 -14.31 -5.54 -12.13
C LEU A 9 -14.69 -6.69 -13.08
N ASP A 10 -15.96 -6.75 -13.46
CA ASP A 10 -16.43 -7.65 -14.53
C ASP A 10 -16.39 -6.95 -15.90
N TRP A 11 -16.33 -5.62 -15.91
CA TRP A 11 -16.24 -4.77 -17.10
C TRP A 11 -15.58 -3.44 -16.70
N TRP A 12 -14.94 -2.78 -17.66
CA TRP A 12 -14.41 -1.41 -17.49
C TRP A 12 -14.77 -0.54 -18.70
N PRO A 13 -14.97 0.78 -18.51
CA PRO A 13 -15.35 1.68 -19.59
C PRO A 13 -14.15 1.99 -20.50
N ARG A 14 -14.32 1.80 -21.80
CA ARG A 14 -13.29 2.10 -22.81
C ARG A 14 -13.51 3.49 -23.43
N ASP A 15 -12.50 4.35 -23.32
CA ASP A 15 -12.55 5.70 -23.88
C ASP A 15 -12.58 5.68 -25.43
N ILE A 16 -13.47 6.48 -26.01
CA ILE A 16 -13.46 6.74 -27.45
C ILE A 16 -12.14 7.45 -27.80
N GLY A 17 -11.43 6.91 -28.79
CA GLY A 17 -10.16 7.47 -29.22
C GLY A 17 -8.96 7.05 -28.37
N LEU A 18 -9.08 5.99 -27.54
CA LEU A 18 -7.96 5.39 -26.82
C LEU A 18 -6.70 5.26 -27.71
N TYR A 19 -6.84 4.69 -28.90
CA TYR A 19 -5.70 4.47 -29.82
C TYR A 19 -5.12 5.77 -30.40
N ARG A 20 -5.84 6.89 -30.27
CA ARG A 20 -5.38 8.23 -30.66
C ARG A 20 -4.74 8.99 -29.51
N ASP A 21 -4.72 8.44 -28.28
CA ASP A 21 -4.06 9.08 -27.13
C ASP A 21 -2.61 9.46 -27.53
N PRO A 22 -2.22 10.73 -27.36
CA PRO A 22 -0.87 11.19 -27.68
C PRO A 22 0.22 10.39 -26.95
N LYS A 23 -0.05 9.88 -25.75
CA LYS A 23 0.90 9.06 -24.98
C LYS A 23 1.16 7.69 -25.62
N LEU A 24 0.25 7.20 -26.46
CA LEU A 24 0.46 5.98 -27.25
C LEU A 24 1.26 6.23 -28.54
N ARG A 25 1.61 7.48 -28.87
CA ARG A 25 2.29 7.80 -30.13
C ARG A 25 3.65 7.09 -30.26
N ALA A 26 4.49 7.17 -29.23
CA ALA A 26 5.81 6.56 -29.26
C ALA A 26 5.74 5.03 -29.34
N ALA A 27 4.83 4.42 -28.56
CA ALA A 27 4.58 2.98 -28.63
C ALA A 27 4.05 2.55 -30.01
N ARG A 28 3.17 3.34 -30.64
CA ARG A 28 2.71 3.08 -32.02
C ARG A 28 3.82 3.20 -33.06
N GLN A 29 4.67 4.22 -32.96
CA GLN A 29 5.77 4.41 -33.90
C GLN A 29 6.78 3.26 -33.81
N LYS A 30 7.05 2.77 -32.59
CA LYS A 30 8.07 1.74 -32.37
C LYS A 30 7.55 0.30 -32.54
N PHE A 31 6.31 0.03 -32.13
CA PHE A 31 5.75 -1.32 -32.07
C PHE A 31 4.46 -1.50 -32.89
N GLY A 32 4.05 -0.50 -33.65
CA GLY A 32 2.83 -0.55 -34.45
C GLY A 32 1.57 -0.71 -33.59
N VAL A 33 0.68 -1.61 -34.02
CA VAL A 33 -0.58 -1.90 -33.31
C VAL A 33 -0.36 -2.55 -31.93
N LEU A 34 0.80 -3.19 -31.73
CA LEU A 34 1.12 -3.88 -30.49
C LEU A 34 1.14 -2.92 -29.29
N GLY A 35 1.61 -1.68 -29.47
CA GLY A 35 1.66 -0.69 -28.39
C GLY A 35 0.29 -0.40 -27.76
N PRO A 36 -0.69 0.11 -28.52
CA PRO A 36 -2.05 0.31 -28.04
C PRO A 36 -2.74 -0.96 -27.57
N TYR A 37 -2.53 -2.09 -28.27
CA TYR A 37 -3.17 -3.36 -27.91
C TYR A 37 -2.69 -3.88 -26.55
N VAL A 38 -1.37 -3.90 -26.31
CA VAL A 38 -0.79 -4.28 -25.01
C VAL A 38 -1.26 -3.35 -23.90
N TYR A 39 -1.39 -2.04 -24.15
CA TYR A 39 -1.94 -1.13 -23.16
C TYR A 39 -3.38 -1.50 -22.78
N GLU A 40 -4.22 -1.84 -23.76
CA GLU A 40 -5.60 -2.29 -23.51
C GLU A 40 -5.64 -3.61 -22.71
N CYS A 41 -4.80 -4.59 -23.06
CA CYS A 41 -4.66 -5.82 -22.28
C CYS A 41 -4.20 -5.58 -20.83
N LEU A 42 -3.29 -4.63 -20.61
CA LEU A 42 -2.87 -4.26 -19.27
C LEU A 42 -4.02 -3.61 -18.47
N LEU A 43 -4.93 -2.89 -19.14
CA LEU A 43 -6.14 -2.39 -18.47
C LEU A 43 -7.06 -3.56 -18.06
N ASP A 44 -7.26 -4.55 -18.94
CA ASP A 44 -8.02 -5.77 -18.61
C ASP A 44 -7.44 -6.48 -17.39
N ILE A 45 -6.12 -6.69 -17.35
CA ILE A 45 -5.43 -7.35 -16.23
C ILE A 45 -5.59 -6.51 -14.94
N ALA A 46 -5.34 -5.21 -15.02
CA ALA A 46 -5.43 -4.31 -13.86
C ALA A 46 -6.85 -4.27 -13.28
N TYR A 47 -7.86 -4.10 -14.12
CA TYR A 47 -9.26 -4.03 -13.69
C TYR A 47 -9.81 -5.41 -13.27
N GLY A 48 -9.39 -6.49 -13.92
CA GLY A 48 -9.89 -7.84 -13.68
C GLY A 48 -9.43 -8.45 -12.35
N ASP A 49 -8.20 -8.19 -11.92
CA ASP A 49 -7.63 -8.73 -10.67
C ASP A 49 -7.77 -7.76 -9.49
N LYS A 50 -6.81 -6.83 -9.34
CA LYS A 50 -6.76 -5.91 -8.18
C LYS A 50 -7.66 -4.69 -8.36
N GLY A 51 -8.17 -4.46 -9.56
CA GLY A 51 -9.09 -3.39 -9.89
C GLY A 51 -8.42 -2.09 -10.34
N TYR A 52 -7.22 -1.76 -9.87
CA TYR A 52 -6.62 -0.44 -10.12
C TYR A 52 -5.10 -0.43 -10.28
N TYR A 53 -4.46 -1.60 -10.26
CA TYR A 53 -3.03 -1.74 -10.49
C TYR A 53 -2.68 -3.18 -10.88
N ILE A 54 -1.47 -3.37 -11.38
CA ILE A 54 -0.81 -4.67 -11.53
C ILE A 54 0.45 -4.65 -10.67
N ALA A 55 0.66 -5.71 -9.88
CA ALA A 55 1.95 -5.95 -9.24
C ALA A 55 2.93 -6.48 -10.30
N TYR A 56 3.93 -5.67 -10.64
CA TYR A 56 4.81 -5.84 -11.79
C TYR A 56 6.28 -5.91 -11.35
N SER A 57 6.56 -6.79 -10.39
CA SER A 57 7.92 -7.12 -9.91
C SER A 57 8.02 -8.61 -9.60
N GLY A 58 9.20 -9.20 -9.77
CA GLY A 58 9.42 -10.63 -9.53
C GLY A 58 8.42 -11.48 -10.31
N GLU A 59 7.81 -12.47 -9.64
CA GLU A 59 6.79 -13.35 -10.21
C GLU A 59 5.61 -12.58 -10.83
N GLY A 60 5.16 -11.48 -10.23
CA GLY A 60 4.05 -10.70 -10.78
C GLY A 60 4.36 -10.07 -12.15
N ARG A 61 5.64 -9.72 -12.39
CA ARG A 61 6.10 -9.27 -13.71
C ARG A 61 6.10 -10.41 -14.72
N GLU A 62 6.59 -11.57 -14.31
CA GLU A 62 6.64 -12.77 -15.17
C GLU A 62 5.23 -13.22 -15.56
N ASP A 63 4.31 -13.30 -14.61
CA ASP A 63 2.90 -13.66 -14.83
C ASP A 63 2.19 -12.67 -15.76
N THR A 64 2.46 -11.38 -15.61
CA THR A 64 1.89 -10.34 -16.48
C THR A 64 2.40 -10.49 -17.91
N LEU A 65 3.70 -10.71 -18.09
CA LEU A 65 4.30 -10.88 -19.41
C LEU A 65 3.85 -12.19 -20.08
N TRP A 66 3.65 -13.26 -19.30
CA TRP A 66 3.07 -14.51 -19.79
C TRP A 66 1.63 -14.35 -20.26
N GLN A 67 0.77 -13.70 -19.47
CA GLN A 67 -0.60 -13.40 -19.90
C GLN A 67 -0.64 -12.54 -21.17
N LEU A 68 0.22 -11.52 -21.26
CA LEU A 68 0.36 -10.75 -22.49
C LEU A 68 0.80 -11.62 -23.67
N ARG A 69 1.70 -12.58 -23.44
CA ARG A 69 2.15 -13.51 -24.49
C ARG A 69 1.02 -14.39 -24.99
N GLU A 70 0.10 -14.81 -24.12
CA GLU A 70 -1.12 -15.54 -24.47
C GLU A 70 -2.07 -14.68 -25.31
N TYR A 71 -2.30 -13.42 -24.91
CA TYR A 71 -3.15 -12.51 -25.68
C TYR A 71 -2.58 -12.17 -27.06
N THR A 72 -1.26 -12.22 -27.19
CA THR A 72 -0.57 -12.05 -28.48
C THR A 72 -0.21 -13.37 -29.14
N ALA A 73 -0.82 -14.49 -28.73
CA ALA A 73 -0.61 -15.77 -29.40
C ALA A 73 -1.05 -15.69 -30.88
N GLY A 74 -0.25 -16.29 -31.77
CA GLY A 74 -0.48 -16.24 -33.21
C GLY A 74 0.09 -14.99 -33.92
N LEU A 75 0.54 -13.97 -33.19
CA LEU A 75 1.35 -12.90 -33.78
C LEU A 75 2.80 -13.37 -33.95
N GLU A 76 3.33 -13.17 -35.16
CA GLU A 76 4.72 -13.51 -35.49
C GLU A 76 5.69 -12.56 -34.77
N ASN A 77 6.85 -13.07 -34.33
CA ASN A 77 7.95 -12.29 -33.74
C ASN A 77 7.61 -11.50 -32.45
N VAL A 78 6.49 -11.79 -31.77
CA VAL A 78 6.19 -11.22 -30.45
C VAL A 78 6.77 -12.12 -29.36
N THR A 79 7.87 -11.67 -28.75
CA THR A 79 8.53 -12.35 -27.63
C THR A 79 8.22 -11.67 -26.29
N ILE A 80 8.57 -12.31 -25.18
CA ILE A 80 8.47 -11.74 -23.83
C ILE A 80 9.29 -10.44 -23.73
N GLU A 81 10.45 -10.38 -24.37
CA GLU A 81 11.33 -9.21 -24.40
C GLU A 81 10.68 -8.06 -25.18
N THR A 82 10.02 -8.36 -26.31
CA THR A 82 9.24 -7.36 -27.06
C THR A 82 8.11 -6.80 -26.20
N LEU A 83 7.38 -7.65 -25.48
CA LEU A 83 6.29 -7.23 -24.59
C LEU A 83 6.81 -6.37 -23.43
N ALA A 84 7.93 -6.76 -22.82
CA ALA A 84 8.59 -5.96 -21.78
C ALA A 84 8.99 -4.58 -22.32
N ALA A 85 9.59 -4.52 -23.52
CA ALA A 85 9.97 -3.27 -24.15
C ALA A 85 8.76 -2.38 -24.50
N VAL A 86 7.60 -2.97 -24.80
CA VAL A 86 6.34 -2.23 -24.95
C VAL A 86 5.94 -1.64 -23.60
N VAL A 87 5.92 -2.42 -22.51
CA VAL A 87 5.59 -1.93 -21.16
C VAL A 87 6.51 -0.77 -20.75
N ASP A 88 7.82 -0.92 -20.96
CA ASP A 88 8.81 0.14 -20.71
C ASP A 88 8.47 1.42 -21.48
N GLN A 89 8.11 1.30 -22.75
CA GLN A 89 7.74 2.44 -23.58
C GLN A 89 6.43 3.09 -23.11
N LEU A 90 5.44 2.30 -22.66
CA LEU A 90 4.17 2.83 -22.12
C LEU A 90 4.42 3.59 -20.81
N ALA A 91 5.28 3.07 -19.93
CA ALA A 91 5.71 3.74 -18.71
C ALA A 91 6.47 5.05 -19.02
N ALA A 92 7.44 5.00 -19.92
CA ALA A 92 8.20 6.17 -20.37
C ALA A 92 7.32 7.25 -21.02
N SER A 93 6.21 6.85 -21.65
CA SER A 93 5.23 7.77 -22.26
C SER A 93 4.20 8.32 -21.25
N GLY A 94 4.32 7.94 -19.97
CA GLY A 94 3.47 8.43 -18.89
C GLY A 94 2.05 7.85 -18.89
N LEU A 95 1.83 6.68 -19.49
CA LEU A 95 0.58 5.92 -19.30
C LEU A 95 0.51 5.26 -17.94
N PHE A 96 1.67 4.96 -17.36
CA PHE A 96 1.84 4.52 -15.98
C PHE A 96 2.64 5.55 -15.19
N HIS A 97 2.43 5.58 -13.88
CA HIS A 97 3.13 6.49 -12.98
C HIS A 97 4.59 6.03 -12.78
N ALA A 98 5.56 6.83 -13.21
CA ALA A 98 6.98 6.45 -13.28
C ALA A 98 7.55 5.92 -11.95
N ALA A 99 7.40 6.66 -10.84
CA ALA A 99 7.94 6.22 -9.56
C ALA A 99 7.24 4.97 -8.98
N LEU A 100 6.01 4.67 -9.42
CA LEU A 100 5.33 3.43 -9.02
C LEU A 100 5.76 2.28 -9.92
N TYR A 101 6.01 2.55 -11.20
CA TYR A 101 6.60 1.59 -12.12
C TYR A 101 7.96 1.08 -11.63
N GLU A 102 8.84 1.99 -11.21
CA GLU A 102 10.14 1.65 -10.61
C GLU A 102 10.01 0.83 -9.32
N ARG A 103 8.92 1.05 -8.56
CA ARG A 103 8.57 0.26 -7.36
C ARG A 103 7.88 -1.06 -7.68
N GLY A 104 7.72 -1.42 -8.96
CA GLY A 104 7.08 -2.67 -9.37
C GLY A 104 5.56 -2.61 -9.44
N PHE A 105 4.96 -1.47 -9.80
CA PHE A 105 3.52 -1.33 -9.94
C PHE A 105 3.13 -0.63 -11.25
N LEU A 106 2.26 -1.26 -12.04
CA LEU A 106 1.60 -0.61 -13.17
C LEU A 106 0.28 -0.02 -12.69
N THR A 107 0.23 1.31 -12.55
CA THR A 107 -0.99 2.05 -12.23
C THR A 107 -0.89 3.49 -12.73
N SER A 108 -2.01 4.18 -12.78
CA SER A 108 -2.08 5.60 -13.12
C SER A 108 -3.34 6.22 -12.52
N LYS A 109 -3.38 7.56 -12.45
CA LYS A 109 -4.60 8.28 -12.03
C LYS A 109 -5.80 7.90 -12.88
N ARG A 110 -5.63 7.68 -14.19
CA ARG A 110 -6.71 7.25 -15.09
C ARG A 110 -7.29 5.89 -14.66
N ILE A 111 -6.41 4.91 -14.40
CA ILE A 111 -6.81 3.56 -13.98
C ILE A 111 -7.55 3.62 -12.63
N GLN A 112 -6.95 4.31 -11.66
CA GLN A 112 -7.53 4.44 -10.32
C GLN A 112 -8.85 5.21 -10.33
N MET A 113 -8.99 6.22 -11.17
CA MET A 113 -10.25 6.95 -11.34
C MET A 113 -11.35 6.07 -11.93
N GLY A 114 -11.03 5.28 -12.95
CA GLY A 114 -11.95 4.29 -13.51
C GLY A 114 -12.45 3.31 -12.45
N TYR A 115 -11.54 2.80 -11.61
CA TYR A 115 -11.89 1.90 -10.52
C TYR A 115 -12.71 2.60 -9.43
N PHE A 116 -12.33 3.81 -9.02
CA PHE A 116 -13.05 4.60 -8.04
C PHE A 116 -14.51 4.80 -8.46
N LEU A 117 -14.74 5.22 -9.71
CA LEU A 117 -16.08 5.39 -10.29
C LEU A 117 -16.86 4.08 -10.33
N ALA A 118 -16.23 2.98 -10.74
CA ALA A 118 -16.86 1.66 -10.79
C ALA A 118 -17.22 1.10 -9.40
N THR A 119 -16.63 1.66 -8.33
CA THR A 119 -16.79 1.16 -6.96
C THR A 119 -17.51 2.13 -6.02
N VAL A 120 -18.00 3.27 -6.50
CA VAL A 120 -18.71 4.26 -5.66
C VAL A 120 -19.91 3.69 -4.90
N THR A 121 -20.58 2.67 -5.45
CA THR A 121 -21.75 2.00 -4.84
C THR A 121 -21.38 0.77 -4.02
N ARG A 122 -20.10 0.36 -3.99
CA ARG A 122 -19.66 -0.80 -3.20
C ARG A 122 -19.52 -0.40 -1.72
N ASN A 123 -20.03 -1.26 -0.84
CA ASN A 123 -20.03 -1.00 0.60
C ASN A 123 -18.67 -1.21 1.29
N ALA A 124 -17.78 -2.02 0.71
CA ALA A 124 -16.42 -2.22 1.19
C ALA A 124 -15.55 -2.79 0.07
N VAL A 125 -14.33 -2.27 -0.06
CA VAL A 125 -13.33 -2.68 -1.06
C VAL A 125 -11.94 -2.56 -0.43
N PRO A 126 -11.05 -3.57 -0.52
CA PRO A 126 -9.69 -3.42 -0.04
C PRO A 126 -8.90 -2.45 -0.94
N ILE A 127 -8.38 -1.37 -0.34
CA ILE A 127 -7.57 -0.36 -1.03
C ILE A 127 -6.20 -0.27 -0.38
N ASN A 128 -5.16 -0.31 -1.19
CA ASN A 128 -3.79 -0.02 -0.80
C ASN A 128 -3.50 1.47 -1.07
N PHE A 129 -3.56 2.28 -0.02
CA PHE A 129 -3.30 3.71 -0.12
C PHE A 129 -1.83 4.08 -0.32
N ASP A 130 -0.88 3.15 -0.17
CA ASP A 130 0.56 3.40 -0.38
C ASP A 130 0.94 3.50 -1.88
N ILE A 131 0.00 3.12 -2.76
CA ILE A 131 0.10 3.22 -4.22
C ILE A 131 -1.06 4.03 -4.82
N TRP A 132 -1.90 4.65 -3.98
CA TRP A 132 -3.06 5.43 -4.42
C TRP A 132 -2.64 6.86 -4.77
N LEU A 133 -3.02 7.31 -5.95
CA LEU A 133 -2.61 8.56 -6.60
C LEU A 133 -3.70 9.62 -6.59
N LEU A 134 -4.98 9.25 -6.44
CA LEU A 134 -6.06 10.23 -6.43
C LEU A 134 -6.09 10.98 -5.11
N THR A 135 -6.22 12.28 -5.22
CA THR A 135 -6.43 13.18 -4.09
C THR A 135 -7.88 13.14 -3.62
N GLU A 136 -8.12 13.60 -2.38
CA GLU A 136 -9.47 13.81 -1.87
C GLU A 136 -10.30 14.71 -2.79
N GLN A 137 -9.72 15.81 -3.29
CA GLN A 137 -10.39 16.73 -4.20
C GLN A 137 -10.85 16.03 -5.48
N GLU A 138 -9.95 15.31 -6.16
CA GLU A 138 -10.28 14.56 -7.39
C GLU A 138 -11.41 13.55 -7.17
N MET A 139 -11.43 12.90 -6.00
CA MET A 139 -12.48 11.95 -5.63
C MET A 139 -13.80 12.63 -5.29
N ARG A 140 -13.79 13.79 -4.61
CA ARG A 140 -14.99 14.57 -4.29
C ARG A 140 -15.64 15.16 -5.53
N GLU A 141 -14.84 15.63 -6.48
CA GLU A 141 -15.34 16.13 -7.78
C GLU A 141 -16.16 15.07 -8.52
N LYS A 142 -15.74 13.80 -8.44
CA LYS A 142 -16.42 12.67 -9.08
C LYS A 142 -17.49 12.02 -8.23
N ASN A 143 -17.46 12.22 -6.92
CA ASN A 143 -18.51 11.78 -6.01
C ASN A 143 -18.86 12.87 -4.98
N PRO A 144 -19.65 13.88 -5.38
CA PRO A 144 -20.02 14.99 -4.50
C PRO A 144 -20.81 14.54 -3.25
N SER A 145 -21.48 13.39 -3.32
CA SER A 145 -22.25 12.85 -2.19
C SER A 145 -21.36 12.44 -1.01
N GLY A 146 -20.06 12.22 -1.23
CA GLY A 146 -19.12 11.76 -0.19
C GLY A 146 -19.36 10.34 0.30
N LYS A 147 -20.35 9.61 -0.23
CA LYS A 147 -20.77 8.30 0.29
C LYS A 147 -19.86 7.14 -0.11
N SER A 148 -18.95 7.34 -1.08
CA SER A 148 -18.00 6.30 -1.50
C SER A 148 -17.23 5.77 -0.30
N PHE A 149 -17.13 4.44 -0.22
CA PHE A 149 -16.31 3.78 0.79
C PHE A 149 -14.84 4.21 0.67
N VAL A 150 -14.29 4.25 -0.55
CA VAL A 150 -12.89 4.60 -0.82
C VAL A 150 -12.57 6.01 -0.33
N LEU A 151 -13.45 6.97 -0.63
CA LEU A 151 -13.26 8.37 -0.21
C LEU A 151 -13.29 8.50 1.33
N ARG A 152 -14.28 7.89 1.99
CA ARG A 152 -14.37 7.91 3.46
C ARG A 152 -13.16 7.24 4.11
N ALA A 153 -12.70 6.12 3.57
CA ALA A 153 -11.51 5.42 4.06
C ALA A 153 -10.24 6.27 3.87
N PHE A 154 -10.11 6.98 2.75
CA PHE A 154 -8.99 7.89 2.49
C PHE A 154 -8.93 9.04 3.50
N ILE A 155 -10.08 9.70 3.74
CA ILE A 155 -10.18 10.81 4.70
C ILE A 155 -9.81 10.33 6.11
N SER A 156 -10.42 9.24 6.57
CA SER A 156 -10.14 8.69 7.90
C SER A 156 -8.66 8.31 8.08
N ARG A 157 -8.01 7.74 7.06
CA ARG A 157 -6.57 7.45 7.11
C ARG A 157 -5.74 8.74 7.26
N THR A 158 -6.10 9.78 6.51
CA THR A 158 -5.39 11.05 6.49
C THR A 158 -5.55 11.79 7.81
N GLU A 159 -6.77 11.85 8.36
CA GLU A 159 -7.06 12.41 9.69
C GLU A 159 -6.26 11.71 10.79
N ASN A 160 -6.20 10.37 10.76
CA ASN A 160 -5.39 9.61 11.71
C ASN A 160 -3.88 9.87 11.57
N ALA A 161 -3.38 10.07 10.35
CA ALA A 161 -1.97 10.41 10.12
C ALA A 161 -1.63 11.81 10.65
N ILE A 162 -2.55 12.78 10.46
CA ILE A 162 -2.45 14.13 11.01
C ILE A 162 -2.43 14.06 12.54
N TYR A 163 -3.40 13.38 13.16
CA TYR A 163 -3.45 13.23 14.63
C TYR A 163 -2.17 12.61 15.22
N ARG A 164 -1.59 11.59 14.56
CA ARG A 164 -0.31 11.02 14.98
C ARG A 164 0.84 12.02 14.88
N THR A 165 0.84 12.84 13.84
CA THR A 165 1.87 13.86 13.62
C THR A 165 1.73 15.00 14.63
N GLU A 166 0.51 15.49 14.86
CA GLU A 166 0.19 16.50 15.87
C GLU A 166 0.56 16.03 17.26
N ASN A 167 0.23 14.80 17.64
CA ASN A 167 0.66 14.23 18.92
C ASN A 167 2.19 14.10 19.02
N ALA A 168 2.88 13.74 17.94
CA ALA A 168 4.34 13.68 17.94
C ALA A 168 4.98 15.07 18.12
N ILE A 169 4.43 16.09 17.44
CA ILE A 169 4.84 17.49 17.58
C ILE A 169 4.56 18.00 19.00
N TYR A 170 3.36 17.76 19.53
CA TYR A 170 2.98 18.11 20.90
C TYR A 170 3.93 17.48 21.93
N CYS A 171 4.28 16.21 21.76
CA CYS A 171 5.27 15.52 22.61
C CYS A 171 6.68 16.12 22.50
N THR A 172 7.06 16.71 21.36
CA THR A 172 8.35 17.39 21.19
C THR A 172 8.35 18.84 21.69
N GLU A 173 7.22 19.56 21.58
CA GLU A 173 7.08 20.95 22.03
C GLU A 173 6.80 21.06 23.54
N ASN A 174 6.26 20.00 24.15
CA ASN A 174 6.06 19.91 25.60
C ASN A 174 6.88 18.77 26.25
N PRO A 175 8.23 18.91 26.34
CA PRO A 175 9.10 17.88 26.91
C PRO A 175 8.86 17.63 28.42
N GLN A 176 8.15 18.53 29.11
CA GLN A 176 7.91 18.45 30.56
C GLN A 176 6.93 17.34 31.00
N SER A 177 6.12 16.77 30.10
CA SER A 177 5.16 15.72 30.51
C SER A 177 5.77 14.32 30.63
N ARG A 178 7.00 14.11 30.13
CA ARG A 178 7.68 12.80 30.18
C ARG A 178 8.53 12.60 31.44
N GLU A 179 8.76 13.67 32.20
CA GLU A 179 9.50 13.63 33.48
C GLU A 179 8.58 13.39 34.68
N GLU A 180 7.31 13.80 34.61
CA GLU A 180 6.35 13.55 35.70
C GLU A 180 5.99 12.07 35.86
N GLN A 181 5.96 11.28 34.77
CA GLN A 181 5.73 9.83 34.88
C GLN A 181 6.97 9.03 35.29
N ARG A 182 8.19 9.54 35.10
CA ARG A 182 9.41 8.86 35.60
C ARG A 182 9.74 9.22 37.04
N THR A 183 9.30 10.38 37.52
CA THR A 183 9.60 10.82 38.89
C THR A 183 8.71 10.10 39.92
N GLU A 184 7.46 9.74 39.59
CA GLU A 184 6.59 8.98 40.51
C GLU A 184 6.88 7.47 40.59
N GLU A 185 7.39 6.83 39.52
CA GLU A 185 7.79 5.41 39.58
C GLU A 185 9.17 5.20 40.23
N GLN A 186 10.06 6.19 40.22
CA GLN A 186 11.35 6.12 40.92
C GLN A 186 11.26 6.47 42.41
N SER A 187 10.26 7.25 42.85
CA SER A 187 10.09 7.59 44.27
C SER A 187 9.49 6.47 45.14
N THR A 188 8.93 5.40 44.55
CA THR A 188 8.40 4.27 45.35
C THR A 188 9.39 3.11 45.53
N VAL A 189 10.50 3.08 44.76
CA VAL A 189 11.46 1.96 44.81
C VAL A 189 12.71 2.26 45.66
N GLU A 190 13.06 3.52 45.92
CA GLU A 190 14.32 3.86 46.63
C GLU A 190 14.21 4.09 48.15
N GLN A 191 13.03 4.00 48.78
CA GLN A 191 12.91 4.11 50.25
C GLN A 191 12.91 2.77 51.01
N SER A 192 13.29 1.65 50.39
CA SER A 192 13.25 0.33 51.06
C SER A 192 14.56 -0.48 50.98
N ARG A 193 15.73 0.12 51.27
CA ARG A 193 16.91 -0.52 51.91
C ARG A 193 18.10 0.45 51.88
N PRO A 194 18.66 0.85 53.04
CA PRO A 194 19.54 -0.08 53.75
C PRO A 194 19.60 0.14 55.28
N GLU A 195 18.67 -0.43 56.06
CA GLU A 195 18.76 -0.37 57.53
C GLU A 195 18.73 -1.74 58.25
N LYS A 196 18.86 -2.85 57.51
CA LYS A 196 18.94 -4.20 58.09
C LYS A 196 20.33 -4.85 57.97
N ARG A 197 21.41 -4.07 58.13
CA ARG A 197 22.79 -4.59 58.21
C ARG A 197 23.48 -4.40 59.57
N LYS A 198 22.74 -4.04 60.63
CA LYS A 198 23.25 -3.89 62.02
C LYS A 198 22.67 -4.88 63.05
N GLN A 199 22.01 -5.96 62.63
CA GLN A 199 21.53 -7.02 63.53
C GLN A 199 22.19 -8.40 63.32
N LEU A 200 23.38 -8.44 62.70
CA LEU A 200 24.17 -9.66 62.51
C LEU A 200 25.36 -9.77 63.50
N ARG A 201 25.34 -9.02 64.60
CA ARG A 201 26.31 -9.14 65.70
C ARG A 201 25.64 -9.31 67.06
N LEU A 202 24.61 -10.15 67.18
CA LEU A 202 24.21 -10.68 68.49
C LEU A 202 23.26 -11.88 68.38
N ILE A 203 23.67 -12.97 67.73
CA ILE A 203 23.27 -14.34 68.13
C ILE A 203 24.52 -15.20 67.92
N LEU A 204 25.37 -15.17 68.93
CA LEU A 204 26.26 -16.27 69.26
C LEU A 204 25.42 -17.29 70.05
N VAL A 205 25.90 -18.53 70.03
CA VAL A 205 25.57 -19.65 70.93
C VAL A 205 24.47 -20.61 70.44
N GLY A 206 24.90 -21.76 69.90
CA GLY A 206 24.04 -22.95 69.79
C GLY A 206 24.32 -23.95 68.66
N ARG A 207 25.55 -24.48 68.53
CA ARG A 207 25.73 -25.86 67.98
C ARG A 207 25.35 -26.87 69.10
N PRO A 208 24.99 -28.15 68.84
CA PRO A 208 25.64 -29.04 67.84
C PRO A 208 24.81 -30.19 67.20
N ASN A 209 25.22 -30.61 65.98
CA ASN A 209 25.47 -32.00 65.51
C ASN A 209 24.23 -32.98 65.43
N TRP A 210 23.96 -33.75 64.36
CA TRP A 210 24.52 -35.10 64.06
C TRP A 210 23.95 -35.67 62.73
N LYS A 211 24.82 -36.38 61.97
CA LYS A 211 24.65 -37.56 61.06
C LYS A 211 23.65 -37.52 59.87
N LYS A 212 24.09 -37.72 58.61
CA LYS A 212 24.40 -38.98 57.88
C LYS A 212 23.26 -40.01 57.88
N ASN A 213 22.46 -40.07 56.82
CA ASN A 213 22.52 -41.07 55.74
C ASN A 213 21.61 -40.62 54.58
#